data_AF-A0A679HTS7-F1
#
_entry.id   AF-A0A679HTS7-F1
#
_cell.length_a   1.000
_cell.length_b   1.000
_cell.length_c   1.000
_cell.angle_alpha   90.00
_cell.angle_beta   90.00
_cell.angle_gamma   90.00
#
_symmetry.space_group_name_H-M   'P 1'
#
loop_
_entity.id
_entity.type
_entity.pdbx_description
1 polymer ?
#
loop_
_entity_poly.entity_id
_entity_poly.type
_entity_poly.pdbx_seq_one_letter_code
_entity_poly.pdbx_strand_id
1 'polypeptide(L)'
;MNKTMPYLPYIGAIVGLMAFLFLSPRIKVFIAFFVMTSCFDLVPSLVFNKNVWDFGAVLLAIAWVQLLLSKPKISPRTTSYVALIQVFIGWMVVCVLWSLLFYNYPLLNTLKACRQMIIGFLSFFVFQRLFRNDPDSFDFFMKALYWTTYALLPVSLLGYLVNKPLLFGLQTEYGGVIRSLPVFLPIGLMHFWIITSRLLSAEKVRAHELLYVGMVIGVTALTFTRGIYLTVMFVFCVMLVTLTSRKKLNFAAATSFMTIGVVLAVVLVLGGYANRVVERFNSAVDLVSGGKRAVSERNDDTYTGRIALAKERVALVAQHNPFVGYGFIHEDDVPDALRSKLKYGSVVYTPEYVDLYRMGYPYMLALHSADIGWADIVIDTGIFGLILWILFFAFFVREYYYTARRTQKLLYYAQLGLFLQTLVGALLMFESNTFVSLVQIASFMLAGCWYCSQGRVWNDVKNSQSDGRPMPGRSFGRVISIPQRAGTSGRIQPAV
;
A
#
# COMPACT_ATOMS: atom_id res chain seq x y z
N MET A 1 9.13 -21.08 40.64
CA MET A 1 8.72 -21.26 39.23
C MET A 1 7.22 -21.48 39.18
N ASN A 2 6.45 -20.44 38.86
CA ASN A 2 4.99 -20.53 38.78
C ASN A 2 4.57 -21.31 37.53
N LYS A 3 4.03 -22.52 37.73
CA LYS A 3 3.26 -23.27 36.74
C LYS A 3 1.88 -22.61 36.57
N THR A 4 1.83 -21.44 35.94
CA THR A 4 0.54 -20.87 35.50
C THR A 4 0.03 -21.66 34.30
N MET A 5 -1.24 -22.07 34.38
CA MET A 5 -1.93 -23.07 33.56
C MET A 5 -1.63 -23.00 32.04
N PRO A 6 -1.30 -24.12 31.39
CA PRO A 6 -1.03 -24.18 29.94
C PRO A 6 -2.26 -23.86 29.06
N TYR A 7 -3.45 -23.72 29.63
CA TYR A 7 -4.72 -23.51 28.92
C TYR A 7 -5.12 -22.03 28.75
N LEU A 8 -4.57 -21.12 29.57
CA LEU A 8 -4.91 -19.69 29.52
C LEU A 8 -4.75 -19.04 28.13
N PRO A 9 -3.67 -19.28 27.36
CA PRO A 9 -3.53 -18.71 26.02
C PRO A 9 -4.55 -19.29 25.02
N TYR A 10 -4.92 -20.56 25.15
CA TYR A 10 -5.94 -21.19 24.30
C TYR A 10 -7.34 -20.64 24.60
N ILE A 11 -7.68 -20.45 25.88
CA ILE A 11 -8.94 -19.82 26.30
C ILE A 11 -8.99 -18.38 25.77
N GLY A 12 -7.90 -17.61 25.91
CA GLY A 12 -7.80 -16.26 25.37
C GLY A 12 -7.99 -16.21 23.84
N ALA A 13 -7.38 -17.15 23.11
CA ALA A 13 -7.54 -17.24 21.66
C ALA A 13 -8.98 -17.60 21.25
N ILE A 14 -9.63 -18.54 21.95
CA ILE A 14 -11.03 -18.92 21.69
C ILE A 14 -11.97 -17.76 21.98
N VAL A 15 -11.82 -17.09 23.13
CA VAL A 15 -12.63 -15.91 23.49
C VAL A 15 -12.41 -14.79 22.48
N GLY A 16 -11.16 -14.54 22.06
CA GLY A 16 -10.83 -13.55 21.04
C GLY A 16 -11.47 -13.88 19.68
N LEU A 17 -11.43 -15.14 19.26
CA LEU A 17 -12.07 -15.59 18.03
C LEU A 17 -13.59 -15.46 18.11
N MET A 18 -14.20 -15.86 19.23
CA MET A 18 -15.64 -15.71 19.45
C MET A 18 -16.04 -14.23 19.42
N ALA A 19 -15.32 -13.37 20.13
CA ALA A 19 -15.54 -11.92 20.09
C ALA A 19 -15.44 -11.38 18.65
N PHE A 20 -14.42 -11.81 17.90
CA PHE A 20 -14.27 -11.44 16.49
C PHE A 20 -15.49 -11.88 15.66
N LEU A 21 -16.00 -13.10 15.85
CA LEU A 21 -17.15 -13.63 15.12
C LEU A 21 -18.45 -12.84 15.38
N PHE A 22 -18.61 -12.17 16.52
CA PHE A 22 -19.76 -11.30 16.79
C PHE A 22 -19.64 -9.89 16.19
N LEU A 23 -18.47 -9.51 15.67
CA LEU A 23 -18.29 -8.18 15.07
C LEU A 23 -19.03 -8.05 13.73
N SER A 24 -19.45 -6.82 13.42
CA SER A 24 -19.99 -6.49 12.11
C SER A 24 -18.96 -6.74 10.99
N PRO A 25 -19.38 -7.10 9.76
CA PRO A 25 -18.46 -7.42 8.66
C PRO A 25 -17.42 -6.33 8.38
N ARG A 26 -17.81 -5.06 8.46
CA ARG A 26 -16.89 -3.93 8.25
C ARG A 26 -15.75 -3.88 9.26
N ILE A 27 -16.04 -4.20 10.52
CA ILE A 27 -15.04 -4.21 11.59
C ILE A 27 -14.14 -5.44 11.44
N LYS A 28 -14.71 -6.60 11.09
CA LYS A 28 -13.93 -7.82 10.83
C LYS A 28 -12.90 -7.61 9.73
N VAL A 29 -13.33 -7.08 8.58
CA VAL A 29 -12.42 -6.79 7.46
C VAL A 29 -11.37 -5.75 7.86
N PHE A 30 -11.74 -4.74 8.65
CA PHE A 30 -10.77 -3.73 9.11
C PHE A 30 -9.70 -4.32 10.03
N ILE A 31 -10.10 -5.15 11.00
CA ILE A 31 -9.17 -5.86 11.89
C ILE A 31 -8.27 -6.79 11.07
N ALA A 32 -8.85 -7.58 10.15
CA ALA A 32 -8.07 -8.47 9.29
C ALA A 32 -7.04 -7.69 8.48
N PHE A 33 -7.45 -6.58 7.84
CA PHE A 33 -6.56 -5.68 7.12
C PHE A 33 -5.42 -5.14 8.01
N PHE A 34 -5.75 -4.70 9.22
CA PHE A 34 -4.78 -4.17 10.18
C PHE A 34 -3.78 -5.23 10.65
N VAL A 35 -4.21 -6.47 10.89
CA VAL A 35 -3.32 -7.57 11.25
C VAL A 35 -2.44 -7.98 10.06
N MET A 36 -3.00 -8.00 8.83
CA MET A 36 -2.21 -8.27 7.62
C MET A 36 -1.12 -7.22 7.36
N THR A 37 -1.24 -6.02 7.90
CA THR A 37 -0.18 -5.00 7.85
C THR A 37 0.77 -5.07 9.05
N SER A 38 0.84 -6.21 9.75
CA SER A 38 1.60 -6.38 11.01
C SER A 38 1.26 -5.31 12.04
N CYS A 39 -0.02 -4.89 12.08
CA CYS A 39 -0.50 -3.78 12.89
C CYS A 39 0.23 -2.47 12.60
N PHE A 40 0.66 -2.23 11.34
CA PHE A 40 1.54 -1.12 10.94
C PHE A 40 2.88 -1.09 11.68
N ASP A 41 3.56 -2.24 11.69
CA ASP A 41 4.85 -2.47 12.36
C ASP A 41 4.81 -2.33 13.89
N LEU A 42 3.62 -2.28 14.49
CA LEU A 42 3.46 -2.32 15.95
C LEU A 42 3.70 -3.72 16.53
N VAL A 43 3.68 -4.76 15.70
CA VAL A 43 3.89 -6.16 16.09
C VAL A 43 5.00 -6.76 15.21
N PRO A 44 5.91 -7.59 15.76
CA PRO A 44 6.89 -8.30 14.95
C PRO A 44 6.25 -9.07 13.80
N SER A 45 6.94 -9.18 12.66
CA SER A 45 6.46 -9.94 11.50
C SER A 45 6.19 -11.41 11.81
N LEU A 46 6.95 -11.98 12.76
CA LEU A 46 6.83 -13.35 13.26
C LEU A 46 6.46 -13.37 14.75
N VAL A 47 5.38 -14.07 15.09
CA VAL A 47 4.95 -14.31 16.48
C VAL A 47 4.73 -15.82 16.64
N PHE A 48 5.40 -16.42 17.62
CA PHE A 48 5.42 -17.88 17.82
C PHE A 48 5.82 -18.68 16.57
N ASN A 49 6.88 -18.24 15.86
CA ASN A 49 7.36 -18.83 14.60
C ASN A 49 6.33 -18.87 13.45
N LYS A 50 5.28 -18.04 13.53
CA LYS A 50 4.26 -17.89 12.48
C LYS A 50 4.17 -16.45 12.01
N ASN A 51 3.96 -16.25 10.70
CA ASN A 51 3.82 -14.91 10.14
C ASN A 51 2.51 -14.28 10.60
N VAL A 52 2.58 -13.05 11.13
CA VAL A 52 1.40 -12.30 11.58
C VAL A 52 0.41 -12.08 10.44
N TRP A 53 0.94 -11.87 9.23
CA TRP A 53 0.15 -11.75 8.01
C TRP A 53 -0.78 -12.95 7.79
N ASP A 54 -0.34 -14.18 8.10
CA ASP A 54 -1.13 -15.40 7.91
C ASP A 54 -2.38 -15.40 8.83
N PHE A 55 -2.26 -14.92 10.07
CA PHE A 55 -3.40 -14.76 10.97
C PHE A 55 -4.41 -13.76 10.40
N GLY A 56 -3.93 -12.63 9.88
CA GLY A 56 -4.76 -11.63 9.23
C GLY A 56 -5.50 -12.19 8.00
N ALA A 57 -4.83 -12.99 7.17
CA ALA A 57 -5.42 -13.64 6.01
C ALA A 57 -6.55 -14.62 6.40
N VAL A 58 -6.38 -15.40 7.48
CA VAL A 58 -7.43 -16.28 8.01
C VAL A 58 -8.63 -15.47 8.50
N LEU A 59 -8.40 -14.39 9.25
CA LEU A 59 -9.48 -13.49 9.69
C LEU A 59 -10.23 -12.87 8.50
N LEU A 60 -9.51 -12.52 7.43
CA LEU A 60 -10.10 -12.00 6.20
C LEU A 60 -10.97 -13.06 5.52
N ALA A 61 -10.53 -14.31 5.46
CA ALA A 61 -11.31 -15.42 4.89
C ALA A 61 -12.61 -15.68 5.67
N ILE A 62 -12.57 -15.61 7.00
CA ILE A 62 -13.76 -15.70 7.86
C ILE A 62 -14.74 -14.56 7.54
N ALA A 63 -14.23 -13.32 7.45
CA ALA A 63 -15.04 -12.16 7.10
C ALA A 63 -15.64 -12.29 5.68
N TRP A 64 -14.89 -12.86 4.74
CA TRP A 64 -15.30 -13.08 3.37
C TRP A 64 -16.49 -14.04 3.26
N VAL A 65 -16.48 -15.17 3.97
CA VAL A 65 -17.61 -16.11 3.99
C VAL A 65 -18.90 -15.41 4.43
N GLN A 66 -18.84 -14.57 5.46
CA GLN A 66 -20.02 -13.82 5.91
C GLN A 66 -20.50 -12.78 4.87
N LEU A 67 -19.57 -12.14 4.16
CA LEU A 67 -19.89 -11.18 3.08
C LEU A 67 -20.49 -11.85 1.84
N LEU A 68 -20.10 -13.08 1.55
CA LEU A 68 -20.66 -13.89 0.46
C LEU A 68 -22.12 -14.24 0.73
N LEU A 69 -22.46 -14.60 1.97
CA LEU A 69 -23.82 -14.93 2.40
C LEU A 69 -24.75 -13.69 2.45
N SER A 70 -24.19 -12.49 2.47
CA SER A 70 -24.96 -11.24 2.52
C SER A 70 -25.35 -10.77 1.11
N LYS A 71 -26.61 -10.33 0.94
CA LYS A 71 -27.08 -9.75 -0.33
C LYS A 71 -26.45 -8.37 -0.58
N PRO A 72 -25.88 -8.11 -1.77
CA PRO A 72 -25.29 -6.81 -2.09
C PRO A 72 -26.37 -5.75 -2.35
N LYS A 73 -26.16 -4.55 -1.83
CA LYS A 73 -27.06 -3.39 -2.05
C LYS A 73 -26.78 -2.69 -3.38
N ILE A 74 -25.55 -2.80 -3.88
CA ILE A 74 -25.12 -2.19 -5.15
C ILE A 74 -24.93 -3.30 -6.20
N SER A 75 -25.51 -3.11 -7.38
CA SER A 75 -25.36 -4.03 -8.51
C SER A 75 -23.89 -4.14 -8.96
N PRO A 76 -23.45 -5.32 -9.42
CA PRO A 76 -22.09 -5.48 -9.91
C PRO A 76 -21.95 -4.71 -11.23
N ARG A 77 -21.01 -3.76 -11.27
CA ARG A 77 -20.54 -3.20 -12.53
C ARG A 77 -19.11 -3.63 -12.75
N THR A 78 -18.92 -4.59 -13.64
CA THR A 78 -17.60 -5.06 -14.04
C THR A 78 -16.93 -3.97 -14.86
N THR A 79 -15.70 -3.64 -14.50
CA THR A 79 -14.84 -2.79 -15.30
C THR A 79 -13.69 -3.61 -15.89
N SER A 80 -13.05 -3.12 -16.94
CA SER A 80 -12.01 -3.85 -17.68
C SER A 80 -10.82 -4.21 -16.79
N TYR A 81 -10.36 -3.33 -15.88
CA TYR A 81 -9.27 -3.71 -14.97
C TYR A 81 -9.71 -4.75 -13.93
N VAL A 82 -11.00 -4.81 -13.56
CA VAL A 82 -11.52 -5.86 -12.68
C VAL A 82 -11.47 -7.22 -13.38
N ALA A 83 -11.86 -7.26 -14.65
CA ALA A 83 -11.73 -8.47 -15.47
C ALA A 83 -10.26 -8.89 -15.60
N LEU A 84 -9.34 -7.95 -15.81
CA LEU A 84 -7.90 -8.24 -15.87
C LEU A 84 -7.34 -8.75 -14.53
N ILE A 85 -7.80 -8.23 -13.38
CA ILE A 85 -7.43 -8.80 -12.07
C ILE A 85 -7.89 -10.26 -11.97
N GLN A 86 -9.11 -10.59 -12.41
CA GLN A 86 -9.61 -11.98 -12.40
C GLN A 86 -8.77 -12.89 -13.29
N VAL A 87 -8.45 -12.44 -14.51
CA VAL A 87 -7.60 -13.18 -15.44
C VAL A 87 -6.19 -13.35 -14.86
N PHE A 88 -5.64 -12.33 -14.22
CA PHE A 88 -4.32 -12.39 -13.59
C PHE A 88 -4.29 -13.37 -12.42
N ILE A 89 -5.33 -13.40 -11.58
CA ILE A 89 -5.46 -14.42 -10.52
C ILE A 89 -5.61 -15.82 -11.11
N GLY A 90 -6.43 -15.97 -12.15
CA GLY A 90 -6.55 -17.25 -12.87
C GLY A 90 -5.21 -17.72 -13.41
N TRP A 91 -4.41 -16.81 -13.97
CA TRP A 91 -3.05 -17.09 -14.42
C TRP A 91 -2.13 -17.50 -13.26
N MET A 92 -2.17 -16.79 -12.13
CA MET A 92 -1.41 -17.20 -10.94
C MET A 92 -1.79 -18.61 -10.46
N VAL A 93 -3.08 -18.98 -10.50
CA VAL A 93 -3.51 -20.35 -10.18
C VAL A 93 -2.92 -21.36 -11.17
N VAL A 94 -2.88 -21.03 -12.47
CA VAL A 94 -2.19 -21.86 -13.47
C VAL A 94 -0.70 -21.99 -13.14
N CYS A 95 -0.01 -20.91 -12.78
CA CYS A 95 1.39 -20.95 -12.35
C CYS A 95 1.59 -21.83 -11.10
N VAL A 96 0.69 -21.78 -10.12
CA VAL A 96 0.74 -22.68 -8.93
C VAL A 96 0.59 -24.13 -9.37
N LEU A 97 -0.43 -24.44 -10.18
CA LEU A 97 -0.64 -25.80 -10.68
C LEU A 97 0.56 -26.27 -11.51
N TRP A 98 1.15 -25.39 -12.31
CA TRP A 98 2.33 -25.71 -13.09
C TRP A 98 3.54 -26.04 -12.21
N SER A 99 3.75 -25.23 -11.16
CA SER A 99 4.79 -25.43 -10.16
C SER A 99 4.67 -26.79 -9.48
N LEU A 100 3.44 -27.23 -9.18
CA LEU A 100 3.17 -28.50 -8.51
C LEU A 100 3.23 -29.70 -9.45
N LEU A 101 2.64 -29.59 -10.64
CA LEU A 101 2.42 -30.72 -11.55
C LEU A 101 3.58 -30.96 -12.52
N PHE A 102 4.27 -29.91 -12.96
CA PHE A 102 5.34 -30.02 -13.95
C PHE A 102 6.71 -29.78 -13.32
N TYR A 103 6.84 -28.78 -12.44
CA TYR A 103 8.10 -28.52 -11.74
C TYR A 103 8.28 -29.36 -10.48
N ASN A 104 7.22 -30.04 -10.02
CA ASN A 104 7.24 -30.93 -8.84
C ASN A 104 7.77 -30.26 -7.56
N TYR A 105 7.52 -28.96 -7.39
CA TYR A 105 7.92 -28.26 -6.16
C TYR A 105 7.11 -28.72 -4.94
N PRO A 106 7.70 -28.68 -3.73
CA PRO A 106 7.01 -29.12 -2.52
C PRO A 106 5.74 -28.30 -2.25
N LEU A 107 4.60 -28.97 -2.08
CA LEU A 107 3.28 -28.33 -1.94
C LEU A 107 3.26 -27.21 -0.89
N LEU A 108 3.78 -27.48 0.32
CA LEU A 108 3.76 -26.51 1.41
C LEU A 108 4.63 -25.28 1.12
N ASN A 109 5.75 -25.46 0.44
CA ASN A 109 6.66 -24.37 0.11
C ASN A 109 6.10 -23.52 -1.04
N THR A 110 5.54 -24.15 -2.07
CA THR A 110 4.82 -23.48 -3.17
C THR A 110 3.66 -22.64 -2.63
N LEU A 111 2.88 -23.17 -1.70
CA LEU A 111 1.78 -22.43 -1.06
C LEU A 111 2.29 -21.25 -0.22
N LYS A 112 3.41 -21.40 0.48
CA LYS A 112 4.05 -20.29 1.23
C LYS A 112 4.55 -19.19 0.30
N ALA A 113 5.10 -19.54 -0.86
CA ALA A 113 5.60 -18.60 -1.85
C ALA A 113 4.44 -17.81 -2.50
N CYS A 114 3.34 -18.48 -2.87
CA CYS A 114 2.26 -17.82 -3.62
C CYS A 114 1.22 -17.08 -2.77
N ARG A 115 1.07 -17.43 -1.48
CA ARG A 115 -0.06 -16.97 -0.65
C ARG A 115 -0.19 -15.45 -0.58
N GLN A 116 0.92 -14.71 -0.42
CA GLN A 116 0.86 -13.26 -0.22
C GLN A 116 0.37 -12.56 -1.49
N MET A 117 0.84 -13.01 -2.65
CA MET A 117 0.41 -12.46 -3.93
C MET A 117 -1.04 -12.83 -4.23
N ILE A 118 -1.42 -14.11 -4.17
CA ILE A 118 -2.77 -14.56 -4.53
C ILE A 118 -3.84 -14.02 -3.57
N ILE A 119 -3.66 -14.23 -2.25
CA ILE A 119 -4.64 -13.74 -1.25
C ILE A 119 -4.64 -12.21 -1.23
N GLY A 120 -3.47 -11.60 -1.43
CA GLY A 120 -3.31 -10.17 -1.63
C GLY A 120 -4.25 -9.65 -2.71
N PHE A 121 -4.19 -10.17 -3.94
CA PHE A 121 -5.09 -9.77 -5.02
C PHE A 121 -6.54 -10.16 -4.77
N LEU A 122 -6.81 -11.31 -4.12
CA LEU A 122 -8.17 -11.69 -3.74
C LEU A 122 -8.81 -10.70 -2.75
N SER A 123 -8.02 -10.04 -1.90
CA SER A 123 -8.51 -9.03 -0.96
C SER A 123 -9.25 -7.87 -1.67
N PHE A 124 -8.91 -7.58 -2.94
CA PHE A 124 -9.64 -6.62 -3.77
C PHE A 124 -11.14 -6.96 -3.82
N PHE A 125 -11.50 -8.22 -4.04
CA PHE A 125 -12.90 -8.65 -4.12
C PHE A 125 -13.58 -8.62 -2.76
N VAL A 126 -12.83 -8.85 -1.68
CA VAL A 126 -13.33 -8.69 -0.30
C VAL A 126 -13.75 -7.25 -0.05
N PHE A 127 -12.89 -6.28 -0.34
CA PHE A 127 -13.21 -4.86 -0.22
C PHE A 127 -14.34 -4.45 -1.17
N GLN A 128 -14.29 -4.89 -2.42
CA GLN A 128 -15.33 -4.59 -3.41
C GLN A 128 -16.71 -5.08 -2.93
N ARG A 129 -16.80 -6.31 -2.42
CA ARG A 129 -18.05 -6.87 -1.87
C ARG A 129 -18.48 -6.13 -0.61
N LEU A 130 -17.54 -5.82 0.29
CA LEU A 130 -17.83 -5.07 1.51
C LEU A 130 -18.49 -3.74 1.17
N PHE A 131 -17.89 -2.94 0.28
CA PHE A 131 -18.43 -1.62 -0.10
C PHE A 131 -19.77 -1.72 -0.85
N ARG A 132 -20.04 -2.85 -1.51
CA ARG A 132 -21.36 -3.12 -2.13
C ARG A 132 -22.42 -3.55 -1.13
N ASN A 133 -22.05 -4.29 -0.09
CA ASN A 133 -22.96 -4.76 0.95
C ASN A 133 -23.28 -3.65 1.97
N ASP A 134 -22.26 -2.86 2.32
CA ASP A 134 -22.36 -1.75 3.26
C ASP A 134 -21.61 -0.51 2.73
N PRO A 135 -22.31 0.42 2.05
CA PRO A 135 -21.72 1.64 1.51
C PRO A 135 -21.02 2.54 2.55
N ASP A 136 -21.46 2.50 3.82
CA ASP A 136 -20.86 3.27 4.91
C ASP A 136 -19.49 2.70 5.33
N SER A 137 -19.16 1.47 4.93
CA SER A 137 -17.87 0.84 5.20
C SER A 137 -16.71 1.61 4.57
N PHE A 138 -16.87 2.17 3.36
CA PHE A 138 -15.79 2.93 2.73
C PHE A 138 -15.40 4.14 3.58
N ASP A 139 -16.39 4.92 4.01
CA ASP A 139 -16.20 6.08 4.88
C ASP A 139 -15.60 5.68 6.24
N PHE A 140 -16.06 4.55 6.81
CA PHE A 140 -15.51 4.00 8.04
C PHE A 140 -14.01 3.69 7.89
N PHE A 141 -13.62 2.99 6.82
CA PHE A 141 -12.22 2.67 6.55
C PHE A 141 -11.36 3.92 6.37
N MET A 142 -11.79 4.86 5.52
CA MET A 142 -11.04 6.11 5.30
C MET A 142 -10.84 6.89 6.61
N LYS A 143 -11.87 6.97 7.45
CA LYS A 143 -11.77 7.63 8.77
C LYS A 143 -10.85 6.89 9.73
N ALA A 144 -11.03 5.58 9.87
CA ALA A 144 -10.26 4.77 10.81
C ALA A 144 -8.78 4.78 10.42
N LEU A 145 -8.47 4.63 9.14
CA LEU A 145 -7.11 4.71 8.62
C LEU A 145 -6.50 6.09 8.81
N TYR A 146 -7.24 7.17 8.53
CA TYR A 146 -6.78 8.54 8.77
C TYR A 146 -6.37 8.75 10.24
N TRP A 147 -7.22 8.38 11.20
CA TRP A 147 -6.91 8.55 12.62
C TRP A 147 -5.75 7.68 13.08
N THR A 148 -5.67 6.46 12.56
CA THR A 148 -4.58 5.52 12.86
C THR A 148 -3.25 6.10 12.38
N THR A 149 -3.16 6.52 11.11
CA THR A 149 -1.94 7.13 10.58
C THR A 149 -1.63 8.49 11.23
N TYR A 150 -2.65 9.27 11.58
CA TYR A 150 -2.48 10.53 12.30
C TYR A 150 -1.81 10.33 13.66
N ALA A 151 -2.13 9.24 14.36
CA ALA A 151 -1.48 8.89 15.62
C ALA A 151 -0.05 8.33 15.41
N LEU A 152 0.17 7.53 14.35
CA LEU A 152 1.47 6.90 14.08
C LEU A 152 2.52 7.88 13.54
N LEU A 153 2.12 8.93 12.81
CA LEU A 153 3.03 9.92 12.22
C LEU A 153 3.87 10.67 13.28
N PRO A 154 3.30 11.28 14.34
CA PRO A 154 4.07 11.88 15.42
C PRO A 154 5.03 10.90 16.09
N VAL A 155 4.56 9.67 16.33
CA VAL A 155 5.35 8.62 16.96
C VAL A 155 6.57 8.25 16.10
N SER A 156 6.40 8.19 14.78
CA SER A 156 7.48 7.93 13.83
C SER A 156 8.49 9.08 13.79
N LEU A 157 8.02 10.33 13.77
CA LEU A 157 8.89 11.51 13.84
C LEU A 157 9.67 11.57 15.15
N LEU A 158 9.02 11.32 16.29
CA LEU A 158 9.68 11.25 17.60
C LEU A 158 10.71 10.12 17.66
N GLY A 159 10.39 8.94 17.09
CA GLY A 159 11.32 7.82 17.01
C GLY A 159 12.60 8.18 16.23
N TYR A 160 12.45 8.96 15.15
CA TYR A 160 13.59 9.49 14.40
C TYR A 160 14.43 10.46 15.24
N LEU A 161 13.78 11.41 15.93
CA LEU A 161 14.48 12.42 16.75
C LEU A 161 15.24 11.80 17.93
N VAL A 162 14.67 10.78 18.57
CA VAL A 162 15.28 10.10 19.74
C VAL A 162 16.29 9.03 19.31
N ASN A 163 16.39 8.72 18.01
CA ASN A 163 17.18 7.63 17.45
C ASN A 163 16.91 6.28 18.15
N LYS A 164 15.63 6.06 18.53
CA LYS A 164 15.16 4.84 19.19
C LYS A 164 13.80 4.43 18.61
N PRO A 165 13.56 3.13 18.37
CA PRO A 165 12.23 2.64 18.01
C PRO A 165 11.29 2.78 19.22
N LEU A 166 10.45 3.82 19.23
CA LEU A 166 9.53 4.08 20.35
C LEU A 166 8.32 3.14 20.35
N LEU A 167 7.76 2.83 19.17
CA LEU A 167 6.58 1.96 19.01
C LEU A 167 6.62 1.09 17.74
N PHE A 168 7.72 1.10 16.99
CA PHE A 168 7.84 0.30 15.77
C PHE A 168 8.84 -0.82 16.02
N GLY A 169 8.48 -2.05 15.65
CA GLY A 169 9.43 -3.14 15.48
C GLY A 169 10.34 -2.91 14.26
N LEU A 170 10.89 -1.70 14.13
CA LEU A 170 11.87 -1.39 13.11
C LEU A 170 13.10 -2.26 13.38
N GLN A 171 13.29 -3.27 12.54
CA GLN A 171 14.61 -3.80 12.24
C GLN A 171 15.46 -2.62 11.77
N THR A 172 16.18 -1.99 12.70
CA THR A 172 17.34 -1.18 12.37
C THR A 172 18.38 -2.14 11.80
N GLU A 173 18.73 -2.00 10.53
CA GLU A 173 19.87 -2.73 9.98
C GLU A 173 20.91 -1.78 9.35
N TYR A 174 22.16 -2.13 9.64
CA TYR A 174 23.47 -1.64 9.18
C TYR A 174 23.63 -0.16 8.81
N GLY A 175 24.49 0.54 9.59
CA GLY A 175 25.03 1.85 9.24
C GLY A 175 24.20 3.06 9.67
N GLY A 176 23.25 2.90 10.59
CA GLY A 176 22.46 4.02 11.13
C GLY A 176 21.46 4.64 10.13
N VAL A 177 21.03 3.86 9.13
CA VAL A 177 20.03 4.28 8.13
C VAL A 177 18.81 3.37 8.23
N ILE A 178 17.64 3.95 8.53
CA ILE A 178 16.37 3.24 8.42
C ILE A 178 16.10 3.03 6.91
N ARG A 179 16.34 1.81 6.42
CA ARG A 179 16.06 1.42 5.02
C ARG A 179 14.65 0.85 4.82
N SER A 180 13.94 0.50 5.89
CA SER A 180 12.57 -0.02 5.81
C SER A 180 11.54 1.12 5.88
N LEU A 181 10.64 1.13 4.90
CA LEU A 181 9.52 2.06 4.88
C LEU A 181 8.48 1.65 5.91
N PRO A 182 8.02 2.57 6.78
CA PRO A 182 6.93 2.26 7.68
C PRO A 182 5.71 1.79 6.89
N VAL A 183 5.13 0.65 7.27
CA VAL A 183 4.03 -0.02 6.53
C VAL A 183 2.78 0.86 6.44
N PHE A 184 2.60 1.81 7.37
CA PHE A 184 1.50 2.77 7.31
C PHE A 184 1.73 3.91 6.30
N LEU A 185 2.95 4.16 5.86
CA LEU A 185 3.30 5.33 5.05
C LEU A 185 2.57 5.38 3.70
N PRO A 186 2.33 4.27 2.97
CA PRO A 186 1.47 4.28 1.78
C PRO A 186 0.05 4.81 2.05
N ILE A 187 -0.53 4.49 3.22
CA ILE A 187 -1.84 5.01 3.66
C ILE A 187 -1.71 6.47 4.11
N GLY A 188 -0.56 6.83 4.70
CA GLY A 188 -0.11 8.19 4.97
C GLY A 188 -0.21 9.07 3.73
N LEU A 189 0.50 8.66 2.67
CA LEU A 189 0.58 9.32 1.38
C LEU A 189 -0.77 9.36 0.66
N MET A 190 -1.57 8.29 0.73
CA MET A 190 -2.95 8.29 0.20
C MET A 190 -3.76 9.48 0.72
N HIS A 191 -3.79 9.70 2.04
CA HIS A 191 -4.51 10.82 2.63
C HIS A 191 -3.86 12.17 2.30
N PHE A 192 -2.52 12.22 2.20
CA PHE A 192 -1.83 13.41 1.71
C PHE A 192 -2.32 13.80 0.30
N TRP A 193 -2.44 12.86 -0.64
CA TRP A 193 -2.97 13.16 -1.98
C TRP A 193 -4.41 13.68 -1.94
N ILE A 194 -5.26 13.13 -1.08
CA ILE A 194 -6.66 13.58 -0.91
C ILE A 194 -6.72 15.00 -0.35
N ILE A 195 -5.93 15.31 0.68
CA ILE A 195 -5.92 16.62 1.34
C ILE A 195 -5.29 17.67 0.42
N THR A 196 -4.15 17.36 -0.19
CA THR A 196 -3.44 18.27 -1.08
C THR A 196 -4.25 18.58 -2.33
N SER A 197 -4.94 17.60 -2.92
CA SER A 197 -5.83 17.87 -4.06
C SER A 197 -7.00 18.79 -3.69
N ARG A 198 -7.57 18.67 -2.49
CA ARG A 198 -8.57 19.62 -1.96
C ARG A 198 -7.99 21.02 -1.75
N LEU A 199 -6.79 21.11 -1.17
CA LEU A 199 -6.09 22.36 -0.95
C LEU A 199 -5.82 23.10 -2.26
N LEU A 200 -5.31 22.39 -3.27
CA LEU A 200 -5.03 22.93 -4.61
C LEU A 200 -6.29 23.31 -5.40
N SER A 201 -7.44 22.74 -5.03
CA SER A 201 -8.76 23.10 -5.56
C SER A 201 -9.47 24.21 -4.76
N ALA A 202 -8.79 24.81 -3.76
CA ALA A 202 -9.36 25.80 -2.84
C ALA A 202 -10.63 25.33 -2.10
N GLU A 203 -10.76 24.02 -1.89
CA GLU A 203 -11.79 23.47 -1.01
C GLU A 203 -11.42 23.71 0.45
N LYS A 204 -12.41 23.76 1.34
CA LYS A 204 -12.17 23.96 2.77
C LYS A 204 -11.34 22.81 3.35
N VAL A 205 -10.14 23.10 3.84
CA VAL A 205 -9.23 22.17 4.56
C VAL A 205 -9.09 22.62 6.01
N ARG A 206 -9.07 21.69 6.96
CA ARG A 206 -8.96 21.98 8.40
C ARG A 206 -7.50 22.03 8.86
N ALA A 207 -7.24 22.72 9.96
CA ALA A 207 -5.90 22.86 10.52
C ALA A 207 -5.20 21.51 10.79
N HIS A 208 -5.91 20.51 11.34
CA HIS A 208 -5.31 19.19 11.58
C HIS A 208 -5.02 18.43 10.27
N GLU A 209 -5.76 18.69 9.18
CA GLU A 209 -5.45 18.12 7.86
C GLU A 209 -4.15 18.72 7.31
N LEU A 210 -3.92 20.02 7.53
CA LEU A 210 -2.65 20.68 7.18
C LEU A 210 -1.48 20.15 8.02
N LEU A 211 -1.69 19.97 9.34
CA LEU A 211 -0.68 19.35 10.21
C LEU A 211 -0.35 17.93 9.76
N TYR A 212 -1.36 17.14 9.39
CA TYR A 212 -1.16 15.80 8.84
C TYR A 212 -0.31 15.82 7.58
N VAL A 213 -0.60 16.73 6.64
CA VAL A 213 0.21 16.91 5.42
C VAL A 213 1.66 17.23 5.77
N GLY A 214 1.89 18.17 6.69
CA GLY A 214 3.24 18.52 7.16
C GLY A 214 3.98 17.32 7.77
N MET A 215 3.31 16.52 8.60
CA MET A 215 3.90 15.33 9.21
C MET A 215 4.22 14.24 8.17
N VAL A 216 3.34 14.01 7.19
CA VAL A 216 3.61 13.05 6.10
C VAL A 216 4.81 13.50 5.28
N ILE A 217 4.92 14.78 4.93
CA ILE A 217 6.10 15.33 4.24
C ILE A 217 7.35 15.12 5.08
N GLY A 218 7.29 15.40 6.39
CA GLY A 218 8.40 15.19 7.32
C GLY A 218 8.87 13.73 7.35
N VAL A 219 7.95 12.78 7.57
CA VAL A 219 8.29 11.34 7.58
C VAL A 219 8.84 10.92 6.22
N THR A 220 8.18 11.30 5.13
CA THR A 220 8.61 11.05 3.74
C THR A 220 10.03 11.55 3.50
N ALA A 221 10.34 12.78 3.90
CA ALA A 221 11.67 13.37 3.75
C ALA A 221 12.75 12.61 4.55
N LEU A 222 12.40 12.07 5.72
CA LEU A 222 13.34 11.36 6.60
C LEU A 222 13.53 9.88 6.23
N THR A 223 12.50 9.21 5.69
CA THR A 223 12.52 7.77 5.42
C THR A 223 12.90 7.41 3.99
N PHE A 224 12.61 8.25 2.99
CA PHE A 224 12.74 7.83 1.59
C PHE A 224 14.17 7.89 1.01
N THR A 225 14.41 7.00 0.06
CA THR A 225 15.60 6.92 -0.77
C THR A 225 15.41 7.70 -2.09
N ARG A 226 16.48 7.77 -2.88
CA ARG A 226 16.62 8.60 -4.09
C ARG A 226 15.48 8.41 -5.12
N GLY A 227 15.15 7.16 -5.48
CA GLY A 227 14.12 6.86 -6.50
C GLY A 227 12.68 7.18 -6.08
N ILE A 228 12.43 7.23 -4.77
CA ILE A 228 11.07 7.45 -4.27
C ILE A 228 10.69 8.93 -4.30
N TYR A 229 11.64 9.84 -4.07
CA TYR A 229 11.39 11.28 -4.27
C TYR A 229 10.99 11.59 -5.70
N LEU A 230 11.69 11.02 -6.69
CA LEU A 230 11.34 11.17 -8.10
C LEU A 230 9.93 10.66 -8.39
N THR A 231 9.57 9.51 -7.84
CA THR A 231 8.22 8.94 -7.98
C THR A 231 7.14 9.84 -7.38
N VAL A 232 7.34 10.34 -6.15
CA VAL A 232 6.38 11.23 -5.48
C VAL A 232 6.25 12.55 -6.23
N MET A 233 7.35 13.12 -6.72
CA MET A 233 7.32 14.35 -7.54
C MET A 233 6.62 14.12 -8.88
N PHE A 234 6.89 13.02 -9.57
CA PHE A 234 6.20 12.66 -10.80
C PHE A 234 4.69 12.54 -10.59
N VAL A 235 4.27 11.83 -9.54
CA VAL A 235 2.84 11.68 -9.21
C VAL A 235 2.21 13.02 -8.78
N PHE A 236 2.94 13.89 -8.10
CA PHE A 236 2.49 15.25 -7.82
C PHE A 236 2.26 16.04 -9.12
N CYS A 237 3.13 15.93 -10.12
CA CYS A 237 2.90 16.51 -11.45
C CYS A 237 1.66 15.91 -12.13
N VAL A 238 1.46 14.59 -12.06
CA VAL A 238 0.24 13.93 -12.56
C VAL A 238 -1.02 14.49 -11.88
N MET A 239 -0.98 14.75 -10.57
CA MET A 239 -2.07 15.40 -9.85
C MET A 239 -2.35 16.80 -10.41
N LEU A 240 -1.34 17.64 -10.59
CA LEU A 240 -1.50 18.99 -11.14
C LEU A 240 -2.11 18.96 -12.55
N VAL A 241 -1.60 18.11 -13.44
CA VAL A 241 -2.12 17.94 -14.81
C VAL A 241 -3.57 17.43 -14.77
N THR A 242 -3.87 16.49 -13.87
CA THR A 242 -5.23 15.95 -13.70
C THR A 242 -6.20 17.01 -13.19
N LEU A 243 -5.82 17.83 -12.21
CA LEU A 243 -6.68 18.91 -11.70
C LEU A 243 -6.87 20.02 -12.76
N THR A 244 -5.81 20.37 -13.48
CA THR A 244 -5.83 21.39 -14.54
C THR A 244 -6.71 20.98 -15.71
N SER A 245 -6.49 19.78 -16.26
CA SER A 245 -7.28 19.23 -17.38
C SER A 245 -8.77 19.07 -17.06
N ARG A 246 -9.13 19.12 -15.77
CA ARG A 246 -10.51 19.05 -15.28
C ARG A 246 -11.06 20.38 -14.80
N LYS A 247 -10.33 21.49 -14.96
CA LYS A 247 -10.71 22.83 -14.49
C LYS A 247 -11.05 22.87 -12.99
N LYS A 248 -10.38 22.03 -12.20
CA LYS A 248 -10.52 21.97 -10.73
C LYS A 248 -9.32 22.55 -10.00
N LEU A 249 -8.24 22.89 -10.70
CA LEU A 249 -7.09 23.56 -10.10
C LEU A 249 -7.40 25.04 -9.87
N ASN A 250 -7.18 25.52 -8.65
CA ASN A 250 -7.14 26.95 -8.39
C ASN A 250 -5.67 27.41 -8.50
N PHE A 251 -5.38 28.22 -9.52
CA PHE A 251 -4.01 28.67 -9.78
C PHE A 251 -3.42 29.48 -8.62
N ALA A 252 -4.20 30.33 -7.95
CA ALA A 252 -3.70 31.09 -6.81
C ALA A 252 -3.33 30.18 -5.63
N ALA A 253 -4.15 29.16 -5.35
CA ALA A 253 -3.86 28.17 -4.32
C ALA A 253 -2.63 27.31 -4.68
N ALA A 254 -2.51 26.90 -5.94
CA ALA A 254 -1.37 26.14 -6.44
C ALA A 254 -0.07 26.95 -6.37
N THR A 255 -0.07 28.20 -6.84
CA THR A 255 1.09 29.09 -6.74
C THR A 255 1.46 29.33 -5.29
N SER A 256 0.50 29.61 -4.42
CA SER A 256 0.77 29.81 -2.98
C SER A 256 1.39 28.56 -2.34
N PHE A 257 0.87 27.37 -2.64
CA PHE A 257 1.40 26.11 -2.14
C PHE A 257 2.85 25.89 -2.61
N MET A 258 3.14 26.13 -3.89
CA MET A 258 4.49 26.01 -4.44
C MET A 258 5.45 27.02 -3.82
N THR A 259 5.04 28.29 -3.67
CA THR A 259 5.85 29.34 -3.03
C THR A 259 6.18 28.97 -1.59
N ILE A 260 5.21 28.52 -0.80
CA ILE A 260 5.44 28.06 0.57
C ILE A 260 6.41 26.88 0.59
N GLY A 261 6.24 25.92 -0.33
CA GLY A 261 7.14 24.77 -0.47
C GLY A 261 8.58 25.18 -0.77
N VAL A 262 8.78 26.11 -1.70
CA VAL A 262 10.11 26.66 -2.05
C VAL A 262 10.73 27.39 -0.87
N VAL A 263 9.97 28.27 -0.20
CA VAL A 263 10.45 29.00 0.98
C VAL A 263 10.88 28.03 2.09
N LEU A 264 10.06 27.01 2.38
CA LEU A 264 10.40 25.99 3.37
C LEU A 264 11.65 25.21 2.97
N ALA A 265 11.78 24.82 1.69
CA ALA A 265 12.97 24.14 1.21
C ALA A 265 14.23 25.02 1.38
N VAL A 266 14.16 26.30 1.01
CA VAL A 266 15.25 27.26 1.18
C VAL A 266 15.62 27.43 2.66
N VAL A 267 14.65 27.60 3.55
CA VAL A 267 14.89 27.71 5.00
C VAL A 267 15.56 26.45 5.55
N LEU A 268 15.13 25.26 5.12
CA LEU A 268 15.73 24.01 5.56
C LEU A 268 17.14 23.80 5.01
N VAL A 269 17.43 24.25 3.78
CA VAL A 269 18.77 24.23 3.18
C VAL A 269 19.70 25.18 3.93
N LEU A 270 19.30 26.44 4.10
CA LEU A 270 20.10 27.45 4.79
C LEU A 270 20.33 27.11 6.27
N GLY A 271 19.36 26.46 6.91
CA GLY A 271 19.49 25.94 8.27
C GLY A 271 20.33 24.68 8.41
N GLY A 272 20.84 24.10 7.31
CA GLY A 272 21.63 22.86 7.31
C GLY A 272 20.83 21.57 7.57
N TYR A 273 19.53 21.68 7.85
CA TYR A 273 18.65 20.54 8.16
C TYR A 273 18.28 19.71 6.91
N ALA A 274 18.37 20.30 5.70
CA ALA A 274 18.05 19.62 4.44
C ALA A 274 19.26 19.10 3.66
N ASN A 275 20.50 19.29 4.13
CA ASN A 275 21.70 18.90 3.37
C ASN A 275 21.64 17.43 2.93
N ARG A 276 21.19 16.54 3.82
CA ARG A 276 21.01 15.10 3.53
C ARG A 276 19.93 14.81 2.49
N VAL A 277 18.84 15.59 2.47
CA VAL A 277 17.72 15.43 1.52
C VAL A 277 18.13 15.96 0.15
N VAL A 278 18.81 17.11 0.11
CA VAL A 278 19.31 17.76 -1.10
C VAL A 278 20.40 16.92 -1.75
N GLU A 279 21.35 16.38 -0.99
CA GLU A 279 22.36 15.44 -1.50
C GLU A 279 21.72 14.18 -2.10
N ARG A 280 20.70 13.62 -1.45
CA ARG A 280 19.96 12.47 -1.98
C ARG A 280 19.19 12.82 -3.24
N PHE A 281 18.52 13.97 -3.27
CA PHE A 281 17.78 14.44 -4.44
C PHE A 281 18.71 14.73 -5.62
N ASN A 282 19.77 15.51 -5.42
CA ASN A 282 20.76 15.80 -6.46
C ASN A 282 21.41 14.53 -6.98
N SER A 283 21.74 13.59 -6.09
CA SER A 283 22.25 12.30 -6.53
C SER A 283 21.21 11.45 -7.28
N ALA A 284 19.91 11.59 -6.99
CA ALA A 284 18.85 10.95 -7.77
C ALA A 284 18.77 11.53 -9.18
N VAL A 285 18.86 12.86 -9.30
CA VAL A 285 18.88 13.59 -10.58
C VAL A 285 20.13 13.24 -11.38
N ASP A 286 21.30 13.18 -10.73
CA ASP A 286 22.58 12.81 -11.35
C ASP A 286 22.58 11.38 -11.91
N LEU A 287 21.88 10.45 -11.24
CA LEU A 287 21.68 9.08 -11.70
C LEU A 287 20.82 9.03 -12.98
N VAL A 288 19.81 9.89 -13.09
CA VAL A 288 18.92 9.97 -14.26
C VAL A 288 19.59 10.73 -15.41
N SER A 289 20.37 11.77 -15.11
CA SER A 289 21.06 12.59 -16.12
C SER A 289 22.35 11.96 -16.66
N GLY A 290 22.84 10.88 -16.04
CA GLY A 290 24.04 10.15 -16.47
C GLY A 290 25.36 10.87 -16.16
N GLY A 291 25.35 11.89 -15.30
CA GLY A 291 26.48 12.80 -15.07
C GLY A 291 27.68 12.21 -14.31
N LYS A 292 27.53 11.06 -13.63
CA LYS A 292 28.63 10.35 -12.96
C LYS A 292 28.64 8.87 -13.33
N ARG A 293 29.64 8.44 -14.12
CA ARG A 293 30.03 7.03 -14.21
C ARG A 293 30.57 6.62 -12.85
N ALA A 294 29.88 5.71 -12.18
CA ALA A 294 30.36 5.13 -10.93
C ALA A 294 31.68 4.39 -11.18
N VAL A 295 32.74 4.88 -10.56
CA VAL A 295 34.06 4.28 -10.51
C VAL A 295 33.98 3.07 -9.57
N SER A 296 34.34 1.90 -10.11
CA SER A 296 34.73 0.61 -9.50
C SER A 296 34.09 0.14 -8.18
N GLU A 297 33.82 -1.17 -8.16
CA GLU A 297 33.23 -2.02 -7.11
C GLU A 297 31.69 -2.07 -7.12
N ARG A 298 31.17 -3.31 -7.11
CA ARG A 298 29.77 -3.72 -7.36
C ARG A 298 28.76 -2.73 -6.78
N ASN A 299 28.08 -2.02 -7.68
CA ASN A 299 27.13 -0.97 -7.34
C ASN A 299 25.70 -1.47 -7.53
N ASP A 300 25.36 -2.55 -6.82
CA ASP A 300 24.09 -3.27 -6.93
C ASP A 300 22.88 -2.42 -6.47
N ASP A 301 23.13 -1.35 -5.69
CA ASP A 301 22.10 -0.44 -5.14
C ASP A 301 21.86 0.82 -6.02
N THR A 302 22.32 0.82 -7.28
CA THR A 302 22.08 1.92 -8.26
C THR A 302 20.96 1.58 -9.24
N TYR A 303 20.29 2.58 -9.84
CA TYR A 303 19.27 2.38 -10.88
C TYR A 303 19.76 1.49 -12.04
N THR A 304 21.05 1.62 -12.39
CA THR A 304 21.75 0.75 -13.35
C THR A 304 21.89 -0.69 -12.88
N GLY A 305 22.23 -0.93 -11.61
CA GLY A 305 22.25 -2.26 -10.99
C GLY A 305 20.86 -2.88 -10.96
N ARG A 306 19.83 -2.07 -10.70
CA ARG A 306 18.42 -2.49 -10.71
C ARG A 306 17.93 -2.89 -12.10
N ILE A 307 18.26 -2.13 -13.15
CA ILE A 307 17.98 -2.52 -14.53
C ILE A 307 18.75 -3.79 -14.91
N ALA A 308 20.01 -3.93 -14.46
CA ALA A 308 20.81 -5.12 -14.73
C ALA A 308 20.23 -6.37 -14.05
N LEU A 309 19.79 -6.25 -12.79
CA LEU A 309 19.05 -7.29 -12.06
C LEU A 309 17.83 -7.73 -12.86
N ALA A 310 17.02 -6.78 -13.33
CA ALA A 310 15.80 -7.13 -14.01
C ALA A 310 16.05 -7.74 -15.40
N LYS A 311 17.08 -7.28 -16.12
CA LYS A 311 17.57 -7.92 -17.36
C LYS A 311 18.03 -9.35 -17.10
N GLU A 312 18.75 -9.59 -16.00
CA GLU A 312 19.17 -10.93 -15.58
C GLU A 312 17.95 -11.82 -15.32
N ARG A 313 16.95 -11.35 -14.57
CA ARG A 313 15.74 -12.14 -14.27
C ARG A 313 14.92 -12.46 -15.53
N VAL A 314 14.74 -11.49 -16.44
CA VAL A 314 14.09 -11.72 -17.74
C VAL A 314 14.87 -12.74 -18.57
N ALA A 315 16.20 -12.66 -18.62
CA ALA A 315 17.03 -13.61 -19.35
C ALA A 315 16.93 -15.03 -18.76
N LEU A 316 16.92 -15.16 -17.43
CA LEU A 316 16.74 -16.45 -16.76
C LEU A 316 15.38 -17.08 -17.10
N VAL A 317 14.31 -16.28 -17.11
CA VAL A 317 12.97 -16.75 -17.48
C VAL A 317 12.90 -17.13 -18.95
N ALA A 318 13.49 -16.33 -19.85
CA ALA A 318 13.53 -16.62 -21.27
C ALA A 318 14.29 -17.92 -21.61
N GLN A 319 15.32 -18.27 -20.83
CA GLN A 319 16.11 -19.49 -21.01
C GLN A 319 15.45 -20.75 -20.41
N HIS A 320 14.59 -20.59 -19.40
CA HIS A 320 13.94 -21.71 -18.73
C HIS A 320 12.54 -21.99 -19.29
N ASN A 321 11.58 -21.10 -19.04
CA ASN A 321 10.23 -21.15 -19.58
C ASN A 321 9.70 -19.72 -19.69
N PRO A 322 9.63 -19.14 -20.90
CA PRO A 322 9.22 -17.74 -21.07
C PRO A 322 7.75 -17.49 -20.73
N PHE A 323 6.89 -18.51 -20.76
CA PHE A 323 5.45 -18.36 -20.53
C PHE A 323 5.12 -18.32 -19.05
N VAL A 324 5.57 -19.32 -18.29
CA VAL A 324 5.26 -19.48 -16.85
C VAL A 324 6.38 -18.95 -15.95
N GLY A 325 7.60 -18.81 -16.46
CA GLY A 325 8.77 -18.49 -15.64
C GLY A 325 9.23 -19.69 -14.83
N TYR A 326 9.68 -19.41 -13.61
CA TYR A 326 10.02 -20.42 -12.62
C TYR A 326 8.80 -20.90 -11.82
N GLY A 327 7.63 -20.28 -12.02
CA GLY A 327 6.48 -20.53 -11.17
C GLY A 327 6.72 -20.05 -9.73
N PHE A 328 5.87 -20.49 -8.81
CA PHE A 328 6.00 -20.16 -7.39
C PHE A 328 7.00 -21.07 -6.69
N ILE A 329 8.28 -20.75 -6.85
CA ILE A 329 9.38 -21.42 -6.15
C ILE A 329 9.67 -20.72 -4.83
N HIS A 330 9.79 -21.48 -3.75
CA HIS A 330 10.23 -20.94 -2.46
C HIS A 330 11.75 -20.76 -2.46
N GLU A 331 12.27 -19.77 -1.74
CA GLU A 331 13.72 -19.51 -1.67
C GLU A 331 14.50 -20.76 -1.26
N ASP A 332 13.98 -21.56 -0.33
CA ASP A 332 14.64 -22.79 0.13
C ASP A 332 14.74 -23.88 -0.96
N ASP A 333 13.91 -23.81 -2.02
CA ASP A 333 13.84 -24.83 -3.07
C ASP A 333 14.66 -24.44 -4.33
N VAL A 334 15.32 -23.27 -4.33
CA VAL A 334 16.09 -22.78 -5.49
C VAL A 334 17.35 -23.64 -5.68
N PRO A 335 17.56 -24.28 -6.86
CA PRO A 335 18.74 -25.10 -7.09
C PRO A 335 20.05 -24.32 -6.95
N ASP A 336 21.06 -24.92 -6.30
CA ASP A 336 22.37 -24.29 -6.07
C ASP A 336 23.07 -23.86 -7.37
N ALA A 337 22.89 -24.63 -8.45
CA ALA A 337 23.43 -24.30 -9.77
C ALA A 337 22.80 -23.03 -10.39
N LEU A 338 21.59 -22.67 -10.00
CA LEU A 338 20.94 -21.41 -10.37
C LEU A 338 21.39 -20.29 -9.43
N ARG A 339 21.37 -20.55 -8.11
CA ARG A 339 21.75 -19.59 -7.07
C ARG A 339 23.19 -19.09 -7.23
N SER A 340 24.12 -19.98 -7.56
CA SER A 340 25.53 -19.66 -7.81
C SER A 340 25.79 -18.82 -9.07
N LYS A 341 24.81 -18.74 -9.99
CA LYS A 341 24.92 -17.94 -11.23
C LYS A 341 24.36 -16.53 -11.11
N LEU A 342 23.63 -16.24 -10.03
CA LEU A 342 23.04 -14.92 -9.80
C LEU A 342 24.14 -13.88 -9.59
N LYS A 343 24.08 -12.80 -10.35
CA LYS A 343 25.04 -11.69 -10.28
C LYS A 343 24.50 -10.50 -9.51
N TYR A 344 23.18 -10.32 -9.52
CA TYR A 344 22.49 -9.22 -8.86
C TYR A 344 21.35 -9.75 -7.98
N GLY A 345 21.02 -9.03 -6.91
CA GLY A 345 19.86 -9.29 -6.06
C GLY A 345 20.12 -8.98 -4.59
N SER A 346 19.07 -9.06 -3.77
CA SER A 346 19.19 -8.97 -2.32
C SER A 346 19.84 -10.22 -1.75
N VAL A 347 20.63 -10.05 -0.69
CA VAL A 347 21.21 -11.18 0.07
C VAL A 347 20.10 -11.90 0.82
N VAL A 348 20.16 -13.23 0.89
CA VAL A 348 19.22 -14.05 1.67
C VAL A 348 19.52 -13.89 3.16
N TYR A 349 18.56 -13.37 3.94
CA TYR A 349 18.70 -13.14 5.39
C TYR A 349 17.75 -14.02 6.21
N THR A 350 17.75 -15.34 5.98
CA THR A 350 17.10 -16.26 6.93
C THR A 350 17.97 -16.43 8.17
N PRO A 351 17.42 -16.82 9.34
CA PRO A 351 18.22 -17.05 10.55
C PRO A 351 19.41 -17.99 10.33
N GLU A 352 19.21 -19.03 9.52
CA GLU A 352 20.25 -20.01 9.16
C GLU A 352 21.39 -19.37 8.34
N TYR A 353 21.05 -18.56 7.33
CA TYR A 353 22.04 -17.85 6.52
C TYR A 353 22.79 -16.79 7.33
N VAL A 354 22.13 -16.09 8.24
CA VAL A 354 22.77 -15.11 9.13
C VAL A 354 23.86 -15.76 9.97
N ASP A 355 23.61 -16.95 10.52
CA ASP A 355 24.61 -17.68 11.31
C ASP A 355 25.77 -18.18 10.44
N LEU A 356 25.50 -18.65 9.22
CA LEU A 356 26.53 -19.00 8.25
C LEU A 356 27.42 -17.79 7.90
N TYR A 357 26.83 -16.62 7.64
CA TYR A 357 27.61 -15.42 7.31
C TYR A 357 28.47 -14.95 8.47
N ARG A 358 27.98 -15.07 9.72
CA ARG A 358 28.77 -14.81 10.93
C ARG A 358 29.96 -15.76 11.09
N MET A 359 29.86 -16.98 10.55
CA MET A 359 30.96 -17.95 10.51
C MET A 359 31.91 -17.74 9.31
N GLY A 360 31.72 -16.68 8.51
CA GLY A 360 32.59 -16.32 7.39
C GLY A 360 32.22 -16.96 6.05
N TYR A 361 31.06 -17.60 5.94
CA TYR A 361 30.57 -18.11 4.66
C TYR A 361 30.20 -16.95 3.72
N PRO A 362 30.42 -17.10 2.40
CA PRO A 362 30.09 -16.06 1.43
C PRO A 362 28.58 -15.79 1.36
N TYR A 363 28.21 -14.53 1.12
CA TYR A 363 26.81 -14.13 0.97
C TYR A 363 26.13 -14.82 -0.21
N MET A 364 24.93 -15.36 0.02
CA MET A 364 24.09 -15.93 -1.04
C MET A 364 23.02 -14.93 -1.48
N LEU A 365 22.81 -14.82 -2.80
CA LEU A 365 21.79 -13.94 -3.39
C LEU A 365 20.44 -14.66 -3.52
N ALA A 366 19.36 -13.93 -3.27
CA ALA A 366 17.99 -14.40 -3.38
C ALA A 366 17.55 -14.43 -4.85
N LEU A 367 16.71 -15.42 -5.20
CA LEU A 367 16.10 -15.46 -6.53
C LEU A 367 15.09 -14.33 -6.68
N HIS A 368 14.22 -14.17 -5.68
CA HIS A 368 13.28 -13.06 -5.53
C HIS A 368 13.94 -11.91 -4.80
N SER A 369 13.95 -10.73 -5.43
CA SER A 369 14.68 -9.58 -4.89
C SER A 369 13.76 -8.63 -4.15
N ALA A 370 14.08 -8.31 -2.89
CA ALA A 370 13.38 -7.27 -2.15
C ALA A 370 13.53 -5.86 -2.79
N ASP A 371 14.48 -5.70 -3.70
CA ASP A 371 14.85 -4.43 -4.32
C ASP A 371 13.96 -4.04 -5.51
N ILE A 372 13.36 -5.02 -6.23
CA ILE A 372 12.55 -4.76 -7.44
C ILE A 372 11.40 -5.76 -7.56
N GLY A 373 10.16 -5.28 -7.38
CA GLY A 373 8.98 -6.15 -7.40
C GLY A 373 8.52 -6.62 -8.79
N TRP A 374 8.81 -5.89 -9.88
CA TRP A 374 8.34 -6.32 -11.21
C TRP A 374 9.14 -7.49 -11.78
N ALA A 375 10.43 -7.59 -11.42
CA ALA A 375 11.28 -8.70 -11.81
C ALA A 375 10.79 -9.99 -11.16
N ASP A 376 10.34 -9.92 -9.90
CA ASP A 376 9.74 -11.05 -9.18
C ASP A 376 8.44 -11.51 -9.86
N ILE A 377 7.57 -10.59 -10.33
CA ILE A 377 6.39 -10.96 -11.13
C ILE A 377 6.81 -11.79 -12.36
N VAL A 378 7.88 -11.38 -13.06
CA VAL A 378 8.36 -12.11 -14.25
C VAL A 378 8.89 -13.49 -13.87
N ILE A 379 9.58 -13.62 -12.73
CA ILE A 379 10.06 -14.92 -12.23
C ILE A 379 8.88 -15.85 -11.94
N ASP A 380 7.88 -15.35 -11.20
CA ASP A 380 6.74 -16.16 -10.73
C ASP A 380 5.75 -16.52 -11.83
N THR A 381 5.56 -15.60 -12.80
CA THR A 381 4.43 -15.66 -13.74
C THR A 381 4.82 -15.58 -15.21
N GLY A 382 6.13 -15.51 -15.49
CA GLY A 382 6.69 -15.41 -16.83
C GLY A 382 6.38 -14.09 -17.54
N ILE A 383 6.67 -14.05 -18.83
CA ILE A 383 6.40 -12.87 -19.68
C ILE A 383 4.90 -12.62 -19.79
N PHE A 384 4.07 -13.67 -19.77
CA PHE A 384 2.62 -13.52 -19.88
C PHE A 384 2.04 -12.78 -18.68
N GLY A 385 2.49 -13.08 -17.45
CA GLY A 385 2.05 -12.35 -16.27
C GLY A 385 2.48 -10.88 -16.29
N LEU A 386 3.68 -10.56 -16.81
CA LEU A 386 4.11 -9.17 -17.03
C LEU A 386 3.21 -8.44 -18.02
N ILE A 387 2.80 -9.09 -19.12
CA ILE A 387 1.86 -8.51 -20.10
C ILE A 387 0.52 -8.21 -19.43
N LEU A 388 -0.04 -9.16 -18.67
CA LEU A 388 -1.28 -8.97 -17.92
C LEU A 388 -1.16 -7.81 -16.93
N TRP A 389 -0.01 -7.68 -16.26
CA TRP A 389 0.29 -6.58 -15.35
C TRP A 389 0.28 -5.21 -16.03
N ILE A 390 0.97 -5.09 -17.17
CA ILE A 390 1.04 -3.86 -17.96
C ILE A 390 -0.36 -3.49 -18.47
N LEU A 391 -1.10 -4.46 -19.01
CA LEU A 391 -2.47 -4.25 -19.46
C LEU A 391 -3.36 -3.81 -18.30
N PHE A 392 -3.26 -4.46 -17.15
CA PHE A 392 -4.03 -4.09 -15.95
C PHE A 392 -3.86 -2.60 -15.62
N PHE A 393 -2.62 -2.10 -15.56
CA PHE A 393 -2.37 -0.67 -15.28
C PHE A 393 -2.84 0.26 -16.40
N ALA A 394 -2.62 -0.11 -17.67
CA ALA A 394 -3.07 0.69 -18.80
C ALA A 394 -4.61 0.89 -18.78
N PHE A 395 -5.35 -0.20 -18.53
CA PHE A 395 -6.81 -0.15 -18.43
C PHE A 395 -7.28 0.57 -17.17
N PHE A 396 -6.61 0.38 -16.02
CA PHE A 396 -6.89 1.12 -14.79
C PHE A 396 -6.78 2.64 -14.99
N VAL A 397 -5.67 3.10 -15.58
CA VAL A 397 -5.45 4.53 -15.89
C VAL A 397 -6.51 5.06 -16.85
N ARG A 398 -6.77 4.33 -17.95
CA ARG A 398 -7.79 4.70 -18.93
C ARG A 398 -9.16 4.87 -18.29
N GLU A 399 -9.56 3.94 -17.44
CA GLU A 399 -10.86 3.98 -16.79
C GLU A 399 -10.98 5.06 -15.73
N TYR A 400 -9.92 5.34 -14.99
CA TYR A 400 -9.88 6.48 -14.10
C TYR A 400 -10.20 7.76 -14.87
N TYR A 401 -9.50 8.03 -15.98
CA TYR A 401 -9.77 9.23 -16.77
C TYR A 401 -11.15 9.21 -17.45
N TYR A 402 -11.70 8.05 -17.79
CA TYR A 402 -13.06 7.94 -18.32
C TYR A 402 -14.13 8.26 -17.27
N THR A 403 -13.95 7.77 -16.04
CA THR A 403 -14.94 7.88 -14.95
C THR A 403 -14.83 9.18 -14.16
N ALA A 404 -13.63 9.75 -14.00
CA ALA A 404 -13.36 10.93 -13.19
C ALA A 404 -14.19 12.18 -13.57
N ARG A 405 -14.65 12.28 -14.82
CA ARG A 405 -15.57 13.36 -15.26
C ARG A 405 -16.97 13.23 -14.69
N ARG A 406 -17.41 12.00 -14.40
CA ARG A 406 -18.77 11.64 -13.98
C ARG A 406 -18.87 11.41 -12.48
N THR A 407 -17.74 11.34 -11.78
CA THR A 407 -17.66 11.16 -10.34
C THR A 407 -18.23 12.38 -9.62
N GLN A 408 -19.05 12.15 -8.61
CA GLN A 408 -19.59 13.20 -7.75
C GLN A 408 -18.45 14.01 -7.13
N LYS A 409 -18.64 15.33 -7.00
CA LYS A 409 -17.64 16.25 -6.39
C LYS A 409 -17.12 15.72 -5.05
N LEU A 410 -18.04 15.14 -4.29
CA LEU A 410 -17.90 14.55 -2.98
C LEU A 410 -16.90 13.38 -2.92
N LEU A 411 -16.94 12.47 -3.90
CA LEU A 411 -16.05 11.30 -3.96
C LEU A 411 -14.81 11.53 -4.84
N TYR A 412 -14.77 12.63 -5.59
CA TYR A 412 -13.73 12.90 -6.58
C TYR A 412 -12.32 12.95 -5.96
N TYR A 413 -12.12 13.68 -4.87
CA TYR A 413 -10.80 13.83 -4.25
C TYR A 413 -10.31 12.53 -3.60
N ALA A 414 -11.23 11.73 -3.05
CA ALA A 414 -10.93 10.39 -2.58
C ALA A 414 -10.48 9.48 -3.74
N GLN A 415 -11.24 9.48 -4.85
CA GLN A 415 -10.88 8.72 -6.04
C GLN A 415 -9.51 9.12 -6.61
N LEU A 416 -9.24 10.42 -6.69
CA LEU A 416 -7.96 10.96 -7.16
C LEU A 416 -6.82 10.54 -6.23
N GLY A 417 -6.97 10.64 -4.91
CA GLY A 417 -5.92 10.24 -3.97
C GLY A 417 -5.62 8.74 -3.98
N LEU A 418 -6.65 7.91 -4.07
CA LEU A 418 -6.51 6.45 -4.24
C LEU A 418 -5.81 6.11 -5.57
N PHE A 419 -6.17 6.80 -6.65
CA PHE A 419 -5.55 6.63 -7.96
C PHE A 419 -4.06 7.00 -7.95
N LEU A 420 -3.74 8.18 -7.41
CA LEU A 420 -2.36 8.66 -7.30
C LEU A 420 -1.51 7.73 -6.42
N GLN A 421 -2.04 7.24 -5.31
CA GLN A 421 -1.28 6.32 -4.46
C GLN A 421 -1.08 4.95 -5.13
N THR A 422 -2.05 4.49 -5.92
CA THR A 422 -1.88 3.28 -6.73
C THR A 422 -0.77 3.46 -7.77
N LEU A 423 -0.66 4.64 -8.40
CA LEU A 423 0.45 4.97 -9.30
C LEU A 423 1.79 5.03 -8.57
N VAL A 424 1.87 5.64 -7.38
CA VAL A 424 3.08 5.61 -6.55
C VAL A 424 3.51 4.17 -6.33
N GLY A 425 2.60 3.32 -5.85
CA GLY A 425 2.95 1.92 -5.58
C GLY A 425 3.43 1.15 -6.82
N ALA A 426 2.80 1.38 -7.98
CA ALA A 426 3.22 0.77 -9.25
C ALA A 426 4.62 1.22 -9.69
N LEU A 427 4.91 2.52 -9.59
CA LEU A 427 6.22 3.09 -9.92
C LEU A 427 7.29 2.67 -8.92
N LEU A 428 6.92 2.49 -7.66
CA LEU A 428 7.84 1.98 -6.64
C LEU A 428 8.18 0.51 -6.82
N MET A 429 7.48 -0.27 -7.64
CA MET A 429 7.92 -1.63 -7.98
C MET A 429 9.26 -1.67 -8.73
N PHE A 430 9.69 -0.55 -9.31
CA PHE A 430 11.03 -0.42 -9.89
C PHE A 430 12.12 -0.22 -8.82
N GLU A 431 11.71 0.13 -7.59
CA GLU A 431 12.61 0.58 -6.53
C GLU A 431 12.47 -0.20 -5.20
N SER A 432 11.40 -0.97 -5.03
CA SER A 432 11.08 -1.74 -3.82
C SER A 432 10.03 -2.82 -4.10
N ASN A 433 10.07 -3.90 -3.32
CA ASN A 433 9.07 -4.97 -3.35
C ASN A 433 7.82 -4.71 -2.48
N THR A 434 7.66 -3.50 -1.93
CA THR A 434 6.54 -3.15 -1.01
C THR A 434 5.15 -3.31 -1.65
N PHE A 435 5.04 -3.27 -2.98
CA PHE A 435 3.77 -3.52 -3.68
C PHE A 435 3.37 -5.00 -3.71
N VAL A 436 4.33 -5.93 -3.55
CA VAL A 436 4.13 -7.39 -3.59
C VAL A 436 4.11 -8.00 -2.19
N SER A 437 4.78 -7.41 -1.20
CA SER A 437 4.74 -7.87 0.20
C SER A 437 3.52 -7.36 0.99
N LEU A 438 2.83 -6.31 0.51
CA LEU A 438 1.66 -5.69 1.16
C LEU A 438 0.51 -5.44 0.17
N VAL A 439 0.29 -6.38 -0.75
CA VAL A 439 -0.70 -6.28 -1.85
C VAL A 439 -2.11 -5.93 -1.35
N GLN A 440 -2.47 -6.26 -0.10
CA GLN A 440 -3.76 -5.88 0.48
C GLN A 440 -3.99 -4.36 0.56
N ILE A 441 -2.93 -3.56 0.70
CA ILE A 441 -3.02 -2.09 0.71
C ILE A 441 -3.36 -1.58 -0.69
N ALA A 442 -2.65 -2.04 -1.71
CA ALA A 442 -2.95 -1.71 -3.10
C ALA A 442 -4.36 -2.18 -3.50
N SER A 443 -4.75 -3.39 -3.07
CA SER A 443 -6.08 -3.93 -3.31
C SER A 443 -7.19 -3.10 -2.68
N PHE A 444 -7.00 -2.59 -1.46
CA PHE A 444 -7.90 -1.62 -0.85
C PHE A 444 -8.02 -0.35 -1.70
N MET A 445 -6.89 0.18 -2.18
CA MET A 445 -6.87 1.40 -3.00
C MET A 445 -7.62 1.23 -4.32
N LEU A 446 -7.38 0.12 -5.02
CA LEU A 446 -8.07 -0.26 -6.26
C LEU A 446 -9.57 -0.42 -6.02
N ALA A 447 -9.98 -1.11 -4.95
CA ALA A 447 -11.39 -1.29 -4.60
C ALA A 447 -12.06 0.04 -4.23
N GLY A 448 -11.35 0.94 -3.56
CA GLY A 448 -11.80 2.30 -3.29
C GLY A 448 -11.98 3.13 -4.56
N CYS A 449 -11.03 3.07 -5.50
CA CYS A 449 -11.13 3.70 -6.82
C CYS A 449 -12.34 3.19 -7.59
N TRP A 450 -12.53 1.86 -7.61
CA TRP A 450 -13.71 1.21 -8.18
C TRP A 450 -14.98 1.78 -7.55
N TYR A 451 -15.07 1.78 -6.22
CA TYR A 451 -16.25 2.23 -5.48
C TYR A 451 -16.59 3.69 -5.78
N CYS A 452 -15.60 4.59 -5.72
CA CYS A 452 -15.81 6.01 -5.99
C CYS A 452 -16.29 6.27 -7.44
N SER A 453 -15.86 5.42 -8.40
CA SER A 453 -16.30 5.54 -9.80
C SER A 453 -17.78 5.21 -10.02
N GLN A 454 -18.45 4.54 -9.07
CA GLN A 454 -19.86 4.13 -9.16
C GLN A 454 -20.86 5.24 -8.76
N GLY A 455 -20.42 6.48 -8.56
CA GLY A 455 -21.19 7.56 -7.93
C GLY A 455 -22.56 7.94 -8.53
N ARG A 456 -22.99 7.39 -9.69
CA ARG A 456 -24.37 7.54 -10.20
C ARG A 456 -25.36 6.59 -9.54
N VAL A 457 -24.96 5.33 -9.31
CA VAL A 457 -25.82 4.27 -8.74
C VAL A 457 -26.23 4.59 -7.30
N TRP A 458 -25.42 5.38 -6.61
CA TRP A 458 -25.65 5.79 -5.23
C TRP A 458 -26.89 6.69 -5.07
N ASN A 459 -27.23 7.49 -6.08
CA ASN A 459 -28.43 8.33 -6.04
C ASN A 459 -29.71 7.50 -6.16
N ASP A 460 -29.70 6.44 -6.96
CA ASP A 460 -30.87 5.56 -7.12
C ASP A 460 -31.13 4.74 -5.84
N VAL A 461 -30.07 4.30 -5.14
CA VAL A 461 -30.18 3.59 -3.85
C VAL A 461 -30.59 4.52 -2.70
N LYS A 462 -30.08 5.77 -2.66
CA LYS A 462 -30.49 6.74 -1.64
C LYS A 462 -31.89 7.30 -1.84
N ASN A 463 -32.28 7.55 -3.08
CA ASN A 463 -33.62 8.05 -3.40
C ASN A 463 -34.68 6.97 -3.19
N SER A 464 -34.35 5.68 -3.36
CA SER A 464 -35.27 4.57 -3.05
C SER A 464 -35.37 4.23 -1.56
N GLN A 465 -34.42 4.69 -0.73
CA GLN A 465 -34.49 4.53 0.74
C GLN A 465 -35.12 5.75 1.44
N SER A 466 -35.33 6.86 0.74
CA SER A 466 -35.92 8.08 1.29
C SER A 466 -37.41 8.18 0.96
N ASP A 467 -38.22 7.25 1.49
CA ASP A 467 -39.66 7.48 1.61
C ASP A 467 -39.90 8.57 2.69
N GLY A 468 -40.04 9.81 2.23
CA GLY A 468 -40.83 10.84 2.90
C GLY A 468 -40.24 11.62 4.07
N ARG A 469 -38.94 11.54 4.39
CA ARG A 469 -38.32 12.46 5.37
C ARG A 469 -37.05 13.11 4.82
N PRO A 470 -36.95 14.46 4.82
CA PRO A 470 -35.72 15.13 4.44
C PRO A 470 -34.65 14.85 5.50
N MET A 471 -33.62 14.07 5.15
CA MET A 471 -32.45 13.93 6.01
C MET A 471 -31.64 15.24 5.99
N PRO A 472 -31.22 15.76 7.15
CA PRO A 472 -30.35 16.94 7.22
C PRO A 472 -29.02 16.63 6.53
N GLY A 473 -28.57 17.56 5.69
CA GLY A 473 -27.44 17.42 4.78
C GLY A 473 -26.19 16.79 5.39
N ARG A 474 -26.03 15.47 5.20
CA ARG A 474 -24.73 14.80 5.34
C ARG A 474 -23.95 15.01 4.06
N SER A 475 -23.19 16.11 4.04
CA SER A 475 -22.21 16.42 3.00
C SER A 475 -21.17 15.31 2.90
N PHE A 476 -21.23 14.51 1.83
CA PHE A 476 -20.25 13.48 1.49
C PHE A 476 -18.91 14.07 0.99
N GLY A 477 -18.40 15.10 1.64
CA GLY A 477 -17.06 15.68 1.41
C GLY A 477 -16.39 16.01 2.74
N ARG A 478 -17.05 15.63 3.85
CA ARG A 478 -16.54 15.67 5.21
C ARG A 478 -16.10 14.26 5.57
N VAL A 479 -14.93 13.86 5.08
CA VAL A 479 -14.22 12.69 5.62
C VAL A 479 -13.97 12.87 7.11
N ILE A 480 -14.04 14.10 7.63
CA ILE A 480 -13.81 14.41 9.03
C ILE A 480 -15.04 15.13 9.59
N SER A 481 -15.77 14.49 10.49
CA SER A 481 -16.66 15.17 11.44
C SER A 481 -16.41 14.52 12.79
N ILE A 482 -15.79 15.26 13.71
CA ILE A 482 -15.89 14.98 15.14
C ILE A 482 -17.36 15.22 15.51
N PRO A 483 -18.01 14.38 16.33
CA PRO A 483 -19.32 14.73 16.86
C PRO A 483 -19.20 16.08 17.59
N GLN A 484 -19.99 17.07 17.17
CA GLN A 484 -20.15 18.27 17.98
C GLN A 484 -20.63 17.82 19.35
N ARG A 485 -19.88 18.18 20.40
CA ARG A 485 -20.31 18.04 21.79
C ARG A 485 -21.74 18.59 21.89
N ALA A 486 -22.64 17.77 22.40
CA ALA A 486 -23.91 18.23 22.94
C ALA A 486 -23.61 19.32 23.98
N GLY A 487 -23.92 20.55 23.60
CA GLY A 487 -23.86 21.74 24.44
C GLY A 487 -25.11 22.54 24.12
N THR A 488 -26.23 22.11 24.70
CA THR A 488 -27.49 22.84 24.74
C THR A 488 -27.25 24.23 25.31
N SER A 489 -27.30 25.28 24.47
CA SER A 489 -27.67 26.60 24.98
C SER A 489 -29.20 26.63 25.07
N GLY A 490 -29.72 26.45 26.28
CA GLY A 490 -31.15 26.62 26.54
C GLY A 490 -31.59 28.01 26.12
N ARG A 491 -32.58 28.07 25.22
CA ARG A 491 -33.40 29.27 25.05
C ARG A 491 -34.23 29.41 26.31
N ILE A 492 -33.95 30.43 27.09
CA ILE A 492 -34.86 30.94 28.11
C ILE A 492 -36.02 31.60 27.37
N GLN A 493 -37.21 31.00 27.42
CA GLN A 493 -38.47 31.69 27.17
C GLN A 493 -38.81 32.46 28.46
N PRO A 494 -38.94 33.79 28.44
CA PRO A 494 -39.63 34.49 29.51
C PRO A 494 -41.14 34.33 29.30
N ALA A 495 -41.81 33.87 30.35
CA ALA A 495 -43.25 33.92 30.47
C ALA A 495 -43.70 35.37 30.68
N VAL A 496 -44.59 35.85 29.81
CA VAL A 496 -45.90 36.50 30.03
C VAL A 496 -46.29 37.14 28.70
#